data_AF-A0AAE9F3X8-F1
#
_entry.id   AF-A0AAE9F3X8-F1
#
_cell.length_a   1.000
_cell.length_b   1.000
_cell.length_c   1.000
_cell.angle_alpha   90.00
_cell.angle_beta   90.00
_cell.angle_gamma   90.00
#
_symmetry.space_group_name_H-M   'P 1'
#
loop_
_entity.id
_entity.type
_entity.pdbx_description
1 polymer ?
#
loop_
_entity_poly.entity_id
_entity_poly.type
_entity_poly.pdbx_seq_one_letter_code
_entity_poly.pdbx_strand_id
1 'polypeptide(L)'
;MNKWPYLIIAYVAVVLLVFDRLQFAPIFSTTILKGPVDGLEEVDRTNSSYLIAGKDRFQWYKEQLFNRTKLTELKNAPNISLLYAYEFEHEITVTVTSWERLGYRLFCRYLDENDKEIGEPFESFTYPEYIVNCQKREGTRKIGLSVNETEIMFETIPIMDRMLKKPKYELSMCVASIYGFEPKWLMFIEMIEHFKMQGVQHFYLHIHNASMYDMRVINDYIRTGEVEVHYLIERDYRKDNHWHMVNLADCLIWSRGESKWTIFADLDERIYMTNYTGTILDYVREVQNDTIGSLMFRQQWILKSELMPERYEGDKQINQWMPTHRWHNSTGLGPHGHTAKCIVDTSKVFIMFIHYVTQFFPAPNGNRYVTKRVEAEEGLIRHYRDQSLGSWGQKWLNSTLRFGELRSTDYPEKLIEELTERVKRRAKYVYDNLE
;
A
#
# COMPACT_ATOMS: atom_id res chain seq x y z
N MET A 1 14.06 -29.29 -47.15
CA MET A 1 12.84 -28.49 -47.47
C MET A 1 12.13 -28.17 -46.15
N ASN A 2 12.27 -26.93 -45.68
CA ASN A 2 11.81 -26.47 -44.37
C ASN A 2 10.31 -26.23 -44.34
N LYS A 3 9.57 -26.99 -43.51
CA LYS A 3 8.13 -26.84 -43.23
C LYS A 3 7.85 -25.87 -42.07
N TRP A 4 8.53 -24.74 -42.02
CA TRP A 4 8.33 -23.71 -40.97
C TRP A 4 7.40 -22.53 -41.35
N PRO A 5 7.23 -22.11 -42.62
CA PRO A 5 6.41 -20.93 -42.90
C PRO A 5 4.89 -21.19 -42.89
N TYR A 6 4.45 -22.45 -42.95
CA TYR A 6 3.01 -22.78 -43.00
C TYR A 6 2.32 -22.86 -41.63
N LEU A 7 3.07 -23.09 -40.55
CA LEU A 7 2.52 -23.16 -39.19
C LEU A 7 2.24 -21.77 -38.58
N ILE A 8 3.00 -20.75 -38.98
CA ILE A 8 2.83 -19.38 -38.48
C ILE A 8 1.60 -18.71 -39.11
N ILE A 9 1.34 -18.96 -40.39
CA ILE A 9 0.17 -18.39 -41.09
C ILE A 9 -1.15 -19.00 -40.58
N ALA A 10 -1.16 -20.30 -40.25
CA ALA A 10 -2.33 -20.96 -39.70
C ALA A 10 -2.67 -20.46 -38.27
N TYR A 11 -1.66 -20.14 -37.45
CA TYR A 11 -1.88 -19.66 -36.08
C TYR A 11 -2.41 -18.22 -36.04
N VAL A 12 -1.93 -17.36 -36.95
CA VAL A 12 -2.41 -15.96 -37.04
C VAL A 12 -3.84 -15.88 -37.58
N ALA A 13 -4.22 -16.75 -38.53
CA ALA A 13 -5.58 -16.78 -39.07
C ALA A 13 -6.63 -17.25 -38.04
N VAL A 14 -6.28 -18.18 -37.14
CA VAL A 14 -7.19 -18.65 -36.08
C VAL A 14 -7.38 -17.59 -34.99
N VAL A 15 -6.34 -16.82 -34.65
CA VAL A 15 -6.45 -15.74 -33.65
C VAL A 15 -7.30 -14.58 -34.18
N LEU A 16 -7.21 -14.23 -35.46
CA LEU A 16 -8.04 -13.16 -36.05
C LEU A 16 -9.52 -13.56 -36.21
N LEU A 17 -9.82 -14.84 -36.45
CA LEU A 17 -11.21 -15.32 -36.57
C LEU A 17 -11.93 -15.46 -35.21
N VAL A 18 -11.20 -15.53 -34.09
CA VAL A 18 -11.78 -15.60 -32.74
C VAL A 18 -12.11 -14.20 -32.19
N PHE A 19 -11.39 -13.15 -32.62
CA PHE A 19 -11.68 -11.77 -32.21
C PHE A 19 -12.87 -11.14 -32.94
N ASP A 20 -13.27 -11.66 -34.10
CA ASP A 20 -14.36 -11.11 -34.92
C ASP A 20 -15.78 -11.57 -34.49
N ARG A 21 -15.89 -12.35 -33.40
CA ARG A 21 -17.17 -12.93 -32.91
C ARG A 21 -17.66 -12.44 -31.55
N LEU A 22 -17.13 -11.33 -31.03
CA LEU A 22 -17.70 -10.66 -29.85
C LEU A 22 -18.32 -9.32 -30.26
N GLN A 23 -19.48 -9.40 -30.90
CA GLN A 23 -20.38 -8.26 -31.12
C GLN A 23 -21.11 -7.94 -29.81
N PHE A 24 -20.78 -6.82 -29.18
CA PHE A 24 -21.69 -6.16 -28.24
C PHE A 24 -22.41 -5.03 -28.97
N ALA A 25 -23.73 -5.18 -29.10
CA ALA A 25 -24.62 -4.19 -29.70
C ALA A 25 -24.74 -2.95 -28.78
N PRO A 26 -24.81 -1.72 -29.33
CA PRO A 26 -25.07 -0.53 -28.53
C PRO A 26 -26.59 -0.36 -28.35
N ILE A 27 -27.05 -0.33 -27.12
CA ILE A 27 -28.38 0.19 -26.76
C ILE A 27 -28.08 1.39 -25.86
N PHE A 28 -28.23 2.60 -26.40
CA PHE A 28 -28.86 3.76 -25.75
C PHE A 28 -28.77 4.95 -26.72
N SER A 29 -29.89 5.22 -27.39
CA SER A 29 -30.15 6.48 -28.07
C SER A 29 -30.59 7.50 -27.04
N THR A 30 -29.85 8.60 -26.89
CA THR A 30 -30.39 9.83 -26.28
C THR A 30 -29.95 11.02 -27.11
N THR A 31 -30.92 11.54 -27.86
CA THR A 31 -30.88 12.86 -28.47
C THR A 31 -30.93 13.91 -27.35
N ILE A 32 -29.87 14.70 -27.17
CA ILE A 32 -29.93 15.92 -26.36
C ILE A 32 -29.40 17.09 -27.19
N LEU A 33 -30.22 18.14 -27.20
CA LEU A 33 -30.13 19.36 -27.99
C LEU A 33 -28.87 20.18 -27.69
N LYS A 34 -28.23 20.68 -28.75
CA LYS A 34 -27.18 21.72 -28.70
C LYS A 34 -27.79 23.05 -28.24
N GLY A 35 -27.29 23.59 -27.13
CA GLY A 35 -27.35 25.02 -26.77
C GLY A 35 -25.93 25.61 -26.74
N PRO A 36 -25.76 26.95 -26.88
CA PRO A 36 -24.45 27.56 -27.08
C PRO A 36 -23.62 27.54 -25.79
N VAL A 37 -22.32 27.27 -25.96
CA VAL A 37 -21.28 27.36 -24.93
C VAL A 37 -20.83 28.82 -24.87
N ASP A 38 -21.15 29.49 -23.77
CA ASP A 38 -20.54 30.76 -23.35
C ASP A 38 -20.04 30.58 -21.91
N GLY A 39 -18.81 31.04 -21.65
CA GLY A 39 -18.27 31.24 -20.30
C GLY A 39 -17.25 30.19 -19.84
N LEU A 40 -15.97 30.47 -20.09
CA LEU A 40 -14.88 30.03 -19.21
C LEU A 40 -15.06 30.75 -17.86
N GLU A 41 -15.55 30.07 -16.84
CA GLU A 41 -15.49 30.59 -15.47
C GLU A 41 -14.17 30.18 -14.80
N GLU A 42 -13.45 31.19 -14.33
CA GLU A 42 -12.32 31.07 -13.43
C GLU A 42 -12.68 30.21 -12.21
N VAL A 43 -11.82 29.24 -11.90
CA VAL A 43 -11.87 28.52 -10.63
C VAL A 43 -11.82 29.54 -9.49
N ASP A 44 -12.94 29.67 -8.78
CA ASP A 44 -13.11 30.58 -7.66
C ASP A 44 -12.06 30.31 -6.57
N ARG A 45 -11.03 31.17 -6.53
CA ARG A 45 -9.91 31.13 -5.58
C ARG A 45 -10.32 31.50 -4.15
N THR A 46 -11.61 31.72 -3.87
CA THR A 46 -12.10 32.09 -2.53
C THR A 46 -12.61 30.91 -1.70
N ASN A 47 -12.65 29.69 -2.26
CA ASN A 47 -13.08 28.52 -1.48
C ASN A 47 -11.98 28.06 -0.51
N SER A 48 -12.17 28.37 0.78
CA SER A 48 -11.26 27.98 1.88
C SER A 48 -10.92 26.49 1.93
N SER A 49 -11.73 25.63 1.30
CA SER A 49 -11.53 24.18 1.22
C SER A 49 -10.30 23.76 0.40
N TYR A 50 -9.87 24.58 -0.57
CA TYR A 50 -8.68 24.29 -1.36
C TYR A 50 -7.37 24.60 -0.62
N LEU A 51 -7.45 25.35 0.48
CA LEU A 51 -6.28 25.85 1.20
C LEU A 51 -5.78 24.84 2.24
N ILE A 52 -4.46 24.72 2.35
CA ILE A 52 -3.80 24.02 3.47
C ILE A 52 -3.12 25.08 4.33
N ALA A 53 -3.58 25.22 5.58
CA ALA A 53 -3.10 26.25 6.52
C ALA A 53 -3.14 27.67 5.92
N GLY A 54 -4.23 28.01 5.21
CA GLY A 54 -4.44 29.33 4.62
C GLY A 54 -3.63 29.62 3.35
N LYS A 55 -2.95 28.61 2.77
CA LYS A 55 -2.18 28.72 1.54
C LYS A 55 -2.73 27.80 0.45
N ASP A 56 -2.50 28.16 -0.81
CA ASP A 56 -2.69 27.22 -1.91
C ASP A 56 -1.97 25.90 -1.62
N ARG A 57 -2.64 24.78 -1.90
CA ARG A 57 -2.15 23.43 -1.59
C ARG A 57 -0.80 23.12 -2.25
N PHE A 58 -0.63 23.48 -3.51
CA PHE A 58 0.59 23.20 -4.27
C PHE A 58 1.73 24.11 -3.81
N GLN A 59 1.41 25.35 -3.43
CA GLN A 59 2.34 26.22 -2.74
C GLN A 59 2.77 25.63 -1.39
N TRP A 60 1.82 25.13 -0.59
CA TRP A 60 2.15 24.49 0.69
C TRP A 60 3.06 23.28 0.49
N TYR A 61 2.78 22.39 -0.47
CA TYR A 61 3.66 21.27 -0.83
C TYR A 61 5.06 21.72 -1.21
N LYS A 62 5.18 22.77 -2.01
CA LYS A 62 6.47 23.32 -2.47
C LYS A 62 7.28 23.89 -1.30
N GLU A 63 6.63 24.59 -0.38
CA GLU A 63 7.26 25.07 0.85
C GLU A 63 7.71 23.91 1.75
N GLN A 64 6.89 22.88 1.90
CA GLN A 64 7.28 21.69 2.67
C GLN A 64 8.50 20.99 2.05
N LEU A 65 8.54 20.86 0.72
CA LEU A 65 9.70 20.31 0.00
C LEU A 65 10.98 21.07 0.33
N PHE A 66 10.98 22.39 0.16
CA PHE A 66 12.19 23.19 0.38
C PHE A 66 12.58 23.31 1.86
N ASN A 67 11.61 23.32 2.78
CA ASN A 67 11.90 23.34 4.21
C ASN A 67 12.51 22.02 4.71
N ARG A 68 12.15 20.88 4.10
CA ARG A 68 12.62 19.55 4.52
C ARG A 68 13.82 19.04 3.74
N THR A 69 14.15 19.68 2.63
CA THR A 69 15.29 19.31 1.78
C THR A 69 16.31 20.44 1.73
N LYS A 70 17.43 20.20 1.06
CA LYS A 70 18.42 21.25 0.75
C LYS A 70 18.22 21.85 -0.65
N LEU A 71 17.07 21.58 -1.28
CA LEU A 71 16.77 22.08 -2.62
C LEU A 71 16.39 23.56 -2.54
N THR A 72 16.87 24.32 -3.51
CA THR A 72 16.48 25.73 -3.73
C THR A 72 15.61 25.90 -4.97
N GLU A 73 15.63 24.91 -5.87
CA GLU A 73 14.87 24.87 -7.10
C GLU A 73 14.46 23.43 -7.45
N LEU A 74 13.48 23.30 -8.35
CA LEU A 74 13.05 22.01 -8.88
C LEU A 74 14.06 21.50 -9.92
N LYS A 75 14.26 20.19 -9.96
CA LYS A 75 15.11 19.53 -10.95
C LYS A 75 14.31 19.06 -12.16
N ASN A 76 14.94 18.87 -13.31
CA ASN A 76 14.27 18.27 -14.47
C ASN A 76 14.37 16.74 -14.42
N ALA A 77 13.24 16.05 -14.61
CA ALA A 77 13.21 14.59 -14.62
C ALA A 77 13.74 14.07 -15.96
N PRO A 78 14.67 13.10 -15.98
CA PRO A 78 15.08 12.46 -17.23
C PRO A 78 14.00 11.48 -17.73
N ASN A 79 13.25 10.88 -16.80
CA ASN A 79 12.17 9.95 -17.04
C ASN A 79 11.25 9.89 -15.82
N ILE A 80 10.05 9.32 -16.01
CA ILE A 80 9.10 9.02 -14.95
C ILE A 80 8.35 7.73 -15.28
N SER A 81 7.99 6.95 -14.26
CA SER A 81 7.19 5.74 -14.39
C SER A 81 6.03 5.78 -13.42
N LEU A 82 4.81 5.65 -13.96
CA LEU A 82 3.58 5.72 -13.20
C LEU A 82 3.32 4.41 -12.45
N LEU A 83 2.56 4.52 -11.36
CA LEU A 83 2.04 3.37 -10.63
C LEU A 83 0.50 3.41 -10.61
N TYR A 84 -0.10 4.30 -9.81
CA TYR A 84 -1.57 4.49 -9.74
C TYR A 84 -1.96 5.97 -9.64
N ALA A 85 -3.22 6.28 -9.87
CA ALA A 85 -3.78 7.62 -9.76
C ALA A 85 -5.09 7.60 -8.97
N TYR A 86 -5.26 8.60 -8.11
CA TYR A 86 -6.38 8.70 -7.16
C TYR A 86 -6.97 10.10 -7.18
N GLU A 87 -8.29 10.21 -7.34
CA GLU A 87 -9.00 11.48 -7.31
C GLU A 87 -9.53 11.78 -5.91
N PHE A 88 -9.05 12.86 -5.31
CA PHE A 88 -9.55 13.40 -4.05
C PHE A 88 -10.34 14.70 -4.29
N GLU A 89 -10.87 15.29 -3.22
CA GLU A 89 -11.76 16.45 -3.29
C GLU A 89 -11.15 17.62 -4.06
N HIS A 90 -9.85 17.87 -3.86
CA HIS A 90 -9.18 19.06 -4.37
C HIS A 90 -8.07 18.77 -5.38
N GLU A 91 -7.68 17.51 -5.56
CA GLU A 91 -6.54 17.14 -6.41
C GLU A 91 -6.65 15.71 -6.93
N ILE A 92 -5.85 15.41 -7.95
CA ILE A 92 -5.54 14.05 -8.38
C ILE A 92 -4.13 13.74 -7.91
N THR A 93 -3.96 12.70 -7.10
CA THR A 93 -2.66 12.24 -6.65
C THR A 93 -2.20 11.07 -7.52
N VAL A 94 -1.04 11.19 -8.15
CA VAL A 94 -0.39 10.17 -8.95
C VAL A 94 0.78 9.59 -8.17
N THR A 95 0.81 8.28 -7.98
CA THR A 95 1.93 7.55 -7.39
C THR A 95 2.85 7.08 -8.50
N VAL A 96 4.16 7.12 -8.24
CA VAL A 96 5.20 6.79 -9.23
C VAL A 96 6.17 5.76 -8.66
N THR A 97 6.81 4.99 -9.52
CA THR A 97 7.84 4.04 -9.10
C THR A 97 9.24 4.60 -9.18
N SER A 98 9.48 5.68 -9.95
CA SER A 98 10.84 6.16 -10.23
C SER A 98 11.62 6.58 -8.98
N TRP A 99 12.84 6.05 -8.87
CA TRP A 99 13.69 6.21 -7.68
C TRP A 99 14.47 7.54 -7.66
N GLU A 100 14.72 8.07 -6.45
CA GLU A 100 15.50 9.30 -6.22
C GLU A 100 14.97 10.50 -7.01
N ARG A 101 13.65 10.53 -7.23
CA ARG A 101 12.97 11.60 -7.95
C ARG A 101 12.40 12.66 -7.03
N LEU A 102 12.90 12.88 -5.82
CA LEU A 102 12.35 13.93 -4.92
C LEU A 102 12.63 15.35 -5.47
N GLY A 103 11.59 16.19 -5.60
CA GLY A 103 11.71 17.60 -6.02
C GLY A 103 11.99 17.78 -7.52
N TYR A 104 11.52 16.85 -8.33
CA TYR A 104 11.63 16.88 -9.78
C TYR A 104 10.35 17.43 -10.41
N ARG A 105 10.50 18.39 -11.32
CA ARG A 105 9.43 18.97 -12.11
C ARG A 105 8.91 17.96 -13.14
N LEU A 106 7.60 17.92 -13.27
CA LEU A 106 6.83 17.10 -14.20
C LEU A 106 5.60 17.87 -14.67
N PHE A 107 4.94 17.38 -15.71
CA PHE A 107 3.72 17.97 -16.24
C PHE A 107 2.58 16.96 -16.24
N CYS A 108 1.50 17.27 -15.54
CA CYS A 108 0.29 16.46 -15.51
C CYS A 108 -0.49 16.62 -16.82
N ARG A 109 -0.86 15.49 -17.42
CA ARG A 109 -1.56 15.36 -18.70
C ARG A 109 -2.92 14.74 -18.47
N TYR A 110 -3.99 15.38 -18.91
CA TYR A 110 -5.37 15.01 -18.56
C TYR A 110 -6.09 14.48 -19.78
N LEU A 111 -6.71 13.31 -19.68
CA LEU A 111 -7.35 12.67 -20.83
C LEU A 111 -8.80 12.32 -20.50
N ASP A 112 -9.68 12.55 -21.45
CA ASP A 112 -11.07 12.13 -21.39
C ASP A 112 -11.23 10.62 -21.68
N GLU A 113 -12.47 10.15 -21.78
CA GLU A 113 -12.81 8.75 -22.09
C GLU A 113 -12.36 8.30 -23.49
N ASN A 114 -12.11 9.23 -24.41
CA ASN A 114 -11.71 8.98 -25.79
C ASN A 114 -10.20 9.21 -26.01
N ASP A 115 -9.42 9.26 -24.92
CA ASP A 115 -7.98 9.55 -24.95
C ASP A 115 -7.63 10.91 -25.57
N LYS A 116 -8.55 11.88 -25.52
CA LYS A 116 -8.30 13.25 -25.96
C LYS A 116 -7.79 14.09 -24.79
N GLU A 117 -6.72 14.82 -25.02
CA GLU A 117 -6.14 15.71 -24.01
C GLU A 117 -7.06 16.89 -23.68
N ILE A 118 -7.24 17.14 -22.38
CA ILE A 118 -8.08 18.21 -21.81
C ILE A 118 -7.19 19.34 -21.31
N GLY A 119 -7.20 20.47 -22.02
CA GLY A 119 -6.47 21.68 -21.65
C GLY A 119 -4.94 21.53 -21.71
N GLU A 120 -4.22 22.57 -21.30
CA GLU A 120 -2.75 22.62 -21.36
C GLU A 120 -2.09 21.79 -20.24
N PRO A 121 -0.90 21.21 -20.42
CA PRO A 121 -0.21 20.48 -19.35
C PRO A 121 -0.05 21.32 -18.06
N PHE A 122 -0.27 20.72 -16.89
CA PHE A 122 -0.10 21.41 -15.59
C PHE A 122 1.28 21.12 -14.99
N GLU A 123 2.11 22.15 -14.80
CA GLU A 123 3.40 21.99 -14.12
C GLU A 123 3.20 21.59 -12.65
N SER A 124 3.79 20.46 -12.28
CA SER A 124 3.82 19.93 -10.93
C SER A 124 5.23 19.41 -10.59
N PHE A 125 5.35 18.76 -9.45
CA PHE A 125 6.58 18.18 -8.97
C PHE A 125 6.34 16.97 -8.08
N THR A 126 7.36 16.14 -7.96
CA THR A 126 7.39 14.99 -7.05
C THR A 126 7.64 15.43 -5.62
N TYR A 127 6.57 15.48 -4.83
CA TYR A 127 6.65 15.63 -3.39
C TYR A 127 5.31 15.27 -2.73
N PRO A 128 5.29 14.40 -1.70
CA PRO A 128 6.39 13.63 -1.10
C PRO A 128 7.10 12.68 -2.08
N GLU A 129 8.16 11.98 -1.64
CA GLU A 129 8.83 10.99 -2.52
C GLU A 129 7.81 9.97 -3.05
N TYR A 130 7.89 9.65 -4.35
CA TYR A 130 6.96 8.80 -5.10
C TYR A 130 5.55 9.37 -5.34
N ILE A 131 5.30 10.63 -5.01
CA ILE A 131 3.98 11.26 -5.15
C ILE A 131 4.07 12.49 -6.04
N VAL A 132 3.15 12.63 -6.99
CA VAL A 132 2.92 13.82 -7.80
C VAL A 132 1.47 14.24 -7.65
N ASN A 133 1.21 15.47 -7.23
CA ASN A 133 -0.15 15.98 -7.10
C ASN A 133 -0.49 16.84 -8.32
N CYS A 134 -1.70 16.70 -8.85
CA CYS A 134 -2.19 17.39 -10.03
C CYS A 134 -3.50 18.10 -9.71
N GLN A 135 -3.75 19.24 -10.35
CA GLN A 135 -5.04 19.91 -10.22
C GLN A 135 -6.15 19.06 -10.85
N LYS A 136 -7.38 19.18 -10.34
CA LYS A 136 -8.53 18.51 -10.96
C LYS A 136 -8.94 19.21 -12.24
N ARG A 137 -9.40 18.44 -13.22
CA ARG A 137 -10.08 18.94 -14.42
C ARG A 137 -11.33 18.13 -14.68
N GLU A 138 -12.44 18.84 -14.88
CA GLU A 138 -13.71 18.21 -15.23
C GLU A 138 -13.55 17.36 -16.50
N GLY A 139 -14.21 16.20 -16.53
CA GLY A 139 -14.14 15.26 -17.66
C GLY A 139 -12.91 14.35 -17.69
N THR A 140 -11.92 14.53 -16.81
CA THR A 140 -10.74 13.65 -16.77
C THR A 140 -11.14 12.22 -16.39
N ARG A 141 -10.61 11.24 -17.12
CA ARG A 141 -10.77 9.79 -16.88
C ARG A 141 -9.44 9.07 -16.72
N LYS A 142 -8.41 9.54 -17.43
CA LYS A 142 -7.04 9.05 -17.29
C LYS A 142 -6.11 10.24 -17.07
N ILE A 143 -4.99 9.97 -16.40
CA ILE A 143 -3.93 10.95 -16.19
C ILE A 143 -2.60 10.36 -16.60
N GLY A 144 -1.75 11.18 -17.19
CA GLY A 144 -0.36 10.88 -17.50
C GLY A 144 0.58 11.90 -16.88
N LEU A 145 1.86 11.56 -16.83
CA LEU A 145 2.94 12.50 -16.48
C LEU A 145 3.94 12.55 -17.63
N SER A 146 4.35 13.76 -17.99
CA SER A 146 5.43 14.01 -18.95
C SER A 146 6.57 14.77 -18.28
N VAL A 147 7.79 14.59 -18.78
CA VAL A 147 8.97 15.30 -18.25
C VAL A 147 9.14 16.69 -18.86
N ASN A 148 8.57 16.90 -20.05
CA ASN A 148 8.52 18.17 -20.75
C ASN A 148 7.08 18.55 -21.12
N GLU A 149 6.77 19.84 -21.11
CA GLU A 149 5.46 20.37 -21.48
C GLU A 149 5.04 19.97 -22.91
N THR A 150 5.99 19.99 -23.85
CA THR A 150 5.73 19.71 -25.27
C THR A 150 5.84 18.24 -25.64
N GLU A 151 6.02 17.35 -24.67
CA GLU A 151 6.15 15.91 -24.92
C GLU A 151 4.84 15.34 -25.46
N ILE A 152 4.89 14.62 -26.58
CA ILE A 152 3.69 14.10 -27.25
C ILE A 152 3.40 12.66 -26.80
N MET A 153 4.45 11.93 -26.42
CA MET A 153 4.38 10.51 -26.05
C MET A 153 4.57 10.36 -24.55
N PHE A 154 3.55 9.93 -23.84
CA PHE A 154 3.59 9.67 -22.39
C PHE A 154 2.66 8.53 -22.03
N GLU A 155 2.95 7.85 -20.91
CA GLU A 155 2.07 6.81 -20.39
C GLU A 155 0.88 7.42 -19.64
N THR A 156 -0.25 6.72 -19.67
CA THR A 156 -1.48 7.13 -18.99
C THR A 156 -2.04 5.98 -18.18
N ILE A 157 -2.69 6.32 -17.07
CA ILE A 157 -3.34 5.37 -16.17
C ILE A 157 -4.75 5.86 -15.82
N PRO A 158 -5.69 4.92 -15.58
CA PRO A 158 -7.02 5.29 -15.11
C PRO A 158 -6.95 5.90 -13.71
N ILE A 159 -7.91 6.78 -13.42
CA ILE A 159 -8.03 7.41 -12.11
C ILE A 159 -9.02 6.62 -11.24
N MET A 160 -8.60 6.31 -10.02
CA MET A 160 -9.46 5.72 -9.00
C MET A 160 -10.17 6.80 -8.18
N ASP A 161 -11.48 6.68 -8.01
CA ASP A 161 -12.25 7.60 -7.18
C ASP A 161 -11.91 7.40 -5.68
N ARG A 162 -11.53 8.49 -5.02
CA ARG A 162 -11.33 8.59 -3.57
C ARG A 162 -12.10 9.78 -2.96
N MET A 163 -13.17 10.22 -3.61
CA MET A 163 -14.15 11.22 -3.15
C MET A 163 -15.14 10.67 -2.10
N LEU A 164 -14.79 9.58 -1.41
CA LEU A 164 -15.69 8.87 -0.51
C LEU A 164 -16.06 9.76 0.68
N LYS A 165 -17.35 10.06 0.83
CA LYS A 165 -17.87 10.82 1.98
C LYS A 165 -17.80 10.03 3.29
N LYS A 166 -17.73 8.70 3.21
CA LYS A 166 -17.62 7.79 4.34
C LYS A 166 -16.66 6.64 3.97
N PRO A 167 -15.73 6.26 4.86
CA PRO A 167 -14.87 5.10 4.66
C PRO A 167 -15.69 3.83 4.42
N LYS A 168 -15.21 2.96 3.52
CA LYS A 168 -15.76 1.61 3.32
C LYS A 168 -15.37 0.67 4.47
N TYR A 169 -14.17 0.87 5.01
CA TYR A 169 -13.60 0.07 6.08
C TYR A 169 -13.32 0.94 7.30
N GLU A 170 -13.59 0.42 8.49
CA GLU A 170 -13.16 1.04 9.74
C GLU A 170 -11.69 0.73 10.02
N LEU A 171 -11.25 -0.49 9.73
CA LEU A 171 -9.87 -0.93 9.89
C LEU A 171 -9.42 -1.77 8.70
N SER A 172 -8.34 -1.34 8.06
CA SER A 172 -7.65 -2.07 7.00
C SER A 172 -6.16 -2.21 7.29
N MET A 173 -5.44 -2.95 6.44
CA MET A 173 -4.01 -3.15 6.59
C MET A 173 -3.26 -2.97 5.27
N CYS A 174 -2.26 -2.12 5.28
CA CYS A 174 -1.18 -2.07 4.30
C CYS A 174 -0.11 -3.09 4.68
N VAL A 175 0.03 -4.13 3.86
CA VAL A 175 1.06 -5.15 4.02
C VAL A 175 2.31 -4.70 3.27
N ALA A 176 3.48 -4.84 3.90
CA ALA A 176 4.75 -4.59 3.21
C ALA A 176 4.89 -5.45 1.94
N SER A 177 5.59 -4.92 0.95
CA SER A 177 5.72 -5.56 -0.37
C SER A 177 6.23 -7.00 -0.30
N ILE A 178 5.60 -7.89 -1.07
CA ILE A 178 5.98 -9.28 -1.22
C ILE A 178 7.13 -9.41 -2.23
N TYR A 179 8.27 -9.93 -1.77
CA TYR A 179 9.47 -10.21 -2.57
C TYR A 179 10.36 -11.29 -1.93
N GLY A 180 11.46 -11.63 -2.59
CA GLY A 180 12.46 -12.58 -2.08
C GLY A 180 12.04 -14.06 -2.19
N PHE A 181 12.98 -14.95 -1.89
CA PHE A 181 12.86 -16.38 -2.22
C PHE A 181 12.25 -17.26 -1.12
N GLU A 182 12.16 -16.78 0.13
CA GLU A 182 11.54 -17.56 1.20
C GLU A 182 10.06 -17.86 0.84
N PRO A 183 9.59 -19.12 0.97
CA PRO A 183 8.17 -19.45 0.79
C PRO A 183 7.28 -18.64 1.73
N LYS A 184 6.14 -18.14 1.24
CA LYS A 184 5.31 -17.19 2.01
C LYS A 184 3.93 -17.73 2.34
N TRP A 185 3.44 -18.74 1.63
CA TRP A 185 2.07 -19.22 1.72
C TRP A 185 1.57 -19.37 3.17
N LEU A 186 2.33 -20.04 4.05
CA LEU A 186 1.91 -20.29 5.44
C LEU A 186 1.93 -19.01 6.28
N MET A 187 3.00 -18.22 6.16
CA MET A 187 3.13 -16.95 6.89
C MET A 187 2.07 -15.94 6.45
N PHE A 188 1.71 -15.95 5.17
CA PHE A 188 0.67 -15.11 4.58
C PHE A 188 -0.71 -15.50 5.08
N ILE A 189 -1.06 -16.80 5.08
CA ILE A 189 -2.33 -17.26 5.64
C ILE A 189 -2.43 -16.89 7.12
N GLU A 190 -1.39 -17.17 7.91
CA GLU A 190 -1.38 -16.85 9.34
C GLU A 190 -1.52 -15.34 9.57
N MET A 191 -0.84 -14.51 8.78
CA MET A 191 -0.95 -13.06 8.89
C MET A 191 -2.36 -12.57 8.59
N ILE A 192 -2.97 -13.00 7.47
CA ILE A 192 -4.33 -12.58 7.09
C ILE A 192 -5.33 -13.01 8.17
N GLU A 193 -5.33 -14.28 8.56
CA GLU A 193 -6.31 -14.80 9.52
C GLU A 193 -6.13 -14.20 10.93
N HIS A 194 -4.89 -13.93 11.34
CA HIS A 194 -4.60 -13.17 12.57
C HIS A 194 -5.25 -11.80 12.57
N PHE A 195 -5.00 -10.99 11.55
CA PHE A 195 -5.50 -9.63 11.50
C PHE A 195 -7.02 -9.57 11.28
N LYS A 196 -7.60 -10.55 10.59
CA LYS A 196 -9.06 -10.72 10.54
C LYS A 196 -9.66 -10.95 11.93
N MET A 197 -9.03 -11.78 12.76
CA MET A 197 -9.46 -11.96 14.16
C MET A 197 -9.31 -10.66 14.97
N GLN A 198 -8.38 -9.78 14.60
CA GLN A 198 -8.23 -8.45 15.20
C GLN A 198 -9.18 -7.38 14.62
N GLY A 199 -10.08 -7.74 13.71
CA GLY A 199 -11.09 -6.86 13.13
C GLY A 199 -10.67 -6.14 11.85
N VAL A 200 -9.57 -6.53 11.21
CA VAL A 200 -9.19 -6.00 9.87
C VAL A 200 -10.19 -6.51 8.83
N GLN A 201 -10.73 -5.58 8.04
CA GLN A 201 -11.78 -5.84 7.05
C GLN A 201 -11.25 -5.94 5.63
N HIS A 202 -10.06 -5.37 5.36
CA HIS A 202 -9.48 -5.32 4.03
C HIS A 202 -7.96 -5.20 4.07
N PHE A 203 -7.29 -5.81 3.09
CA PHE A 203 -5.84 -5.86 2.99
C PHE A 203 -5.35 -5.31 1.65
N TYR A 204 -4.47 -4.34 1.72
CA TYR A 204 -3.76 -3.76 0.58
C TYR A 204 -2.39 -4.41 0.47
N LEU A 205 -2.12 -5.09 -0.65
CA LEU A 205 -0.90 -5.86 -0.85
C LEU A 205 -0.15 -5.35 -2.09
N HIS A 206 1.16 -5.17 -1.94
CA HIS A 206 2.03 -4.91 -3.08
C HIS A 206 2.87 -6.13 -3.41
N ILE A 207 2.92 -6.52 -4.68
CA ILE A 207 3.70 -7.68 -5.14
C ILE A 207 4.78 -7.19 -6.09
N HIS A 208 6.04 -7.32 -5.69
CA HIS A 208 7.20 -7.15 -6.58
C HIS A 208 7.56 -8.50 -7.22
N ASN A 209 7.62 -9.56 -6.41
CA ASN A 209 7.80 -10.92 -6.91
C ASN A 209 7.22 -11.95 -5.93
N ALA A 210 6.48 -12.92 -6.45
CA ALA A 210 5.90 -14.02 -5.70
C ALA A 210 5.94 -15.31 -6.52
N SER A 211 6.17 -16.46 -5.87
CA SER A 211 6.14 -17.74 -6.56
C SER A 211 4.72 -18.09 -7.01
N MET A 212 4.59 -18.93 -8.05
CA MET A 212 3.27 -19.46 -8.46
C MET A 212 2.56 -20.19 -7.31
N TYR A 213 3.31 -20.76 -6.36
CA TYR A 213 2.73 -21.47 -5.22
C TYR A 213 2.14 -20.50 -4.18
N ASP A 214 2.85 -19.41 -3.87
CA ASP A 214 2.35 -18.35 -2.99
C ASP A 214 1.16 -17.61 -3.62
N MET A 215 1.21 -17.39 -4.94
CA MET A 215 0.12 -16.74 -5.67
C MET A 215 -1.20 -17.52 -5.59
N ARG A 216 -1.20 -18.82 -5.32
CA ARG A 216 -2.44 -19.59 -5.16
C ARG A 216 -3.29 -19.07 -4.00
N VAL A 217 -2.67 -18.91 -2.83
CA VAL A 217 -3.39 -18.43 -1.66
C VAL A 217 -3.67 -16.93 -1.73
N ILE A 218 -2.74 -16.15 -2.29
CA ILE A 218 -2.97 -14.71 -2.54
C ILE A 218 -4.20 -14.53 -3.44
N ASN A 219 -4.28 -15.25 -4.56
CA ASN A 219 -5.41 -15.19 -5.48
C ASN A 219 -6.72 -15.66 -4.85
N ASP A 220 -6.68 -16.60 -3.90
CA ASP A 220 -7.88 -16.99 -3.16
C ASP A 220 -8.44 -15.85 -2.29
N TYR A 221 -7.56 -15.12 -1.61
CA TYR A 221 -7.95 -13.93 -0.85
C TYR A 221 -8.38 -12.76 -1.73
N ILE A 222 -7.82 -12.62 -2.94
CA ILE A 222 -8.32 -11.67 -3.94
C ILE A 222 -9.74 -12.04 -4.38
N ARG A 223 -9.95 -13.31 -4.73
CA ARG A 223 -11.26 -13.83 -5.18
C ARG A 223 -12.37 -13.64 -4.15
N THR A 224 -12.03 -13.70 -2.87
CA THR A 224 -12.97 -13.49 -1.76
C THR A 224 -13.16 -12.02 -1.38
N GLY A 225 -12.47 -11.09 -2.04
CA GLY A 225 -12.57 -9.65 -1.81
C GLY A 225 -11.85 -9.17 -0.55
N GLU A 226 -11.06 -10.03 0.09
CA GLU A 226 -10.34 -9.73 1.33
C GLU A 226 -9.04 -8.96 1.04
N VAL A 227 -8.37 -9.26 -0.07
CA VAL A 227 -7.10 -8.67 -0.50
C VAL A 227 -7.25 -7.95 -1.85
N GLU A 228 -6.71 -6.74 -1.96
CA GLU A 228 -6.48 -6.05 -3.22
C GLU A 228 -4.96 -5.98 -3.50
N VAL A 229 -4.56 -6.06 -4.78
CA VAL A 229 -3.14 -6.16 -5.16
C VAL A 229 -2.72 -5.06 -6.13
N HIS A 230 -1.62 -4.40 -5.78
CA HIS A 230 -0.84 -3.54 -6.67
C HIS A 230 0.47 -4.24 -7.07
N TYR A 231 0.73 -4.36 -8.37
CA TYR A 231 1.95 -4.98 -8.87
C TYR A 231 3.06 -3.92 -9.04
N LEU A 232 4.19 -4.14 -8.38
CA LEU A 232 5.36 -3.28 -8.48
C LEU A 232 6.21 -3.74 -9.66
N ILE A 233 5.93 -3.18 -10.83
CA ILE A 233 6.67 -3.50 -12.05
C ILE A 233 8.03 -2.80 -12.01
N GLU A 234 9.11 -3.58 -12.07
CA GLU A 234 10.47 -3.07 -12.05
C GLU A 234 10.84 -2.41 -13.39
N ARG A 235 11.05 -1.09 -13.35
CA ARG A 235 11.51 -0.31 -14.51
C ARG A 235 12.86 0.38 -14.28
N ASP A 236 13.23 0.61 -13.02
CA ASP A 236 14.58 1.01 -12.64
C ASP A 236 15.16 -0.06 -11.71
N TYR A 237 16.27 -0.68 -12.10
CA TYR A 237 16.94 -1.71 -11.31
C TYR A 237 17.29 -1.19 -9.92
N ARG A 238 16.68 -1.77 -8.89
CA ARG A 238 16.96 -1.47 -7.48
C ARG A 238 16.88 -2.75 -6.65
N LYS A 239 17.39 -2.68 -5.41
CA LYS A 239 17.27 -3.81 -4.48
C LYS A 239 15.83 -3.95 -4.02
N ASP A 240 15.37 -5.18 -3.82
CA ASP A 240 14.00 -5.50 -3.41
C ASP A 240 13.51 -4.66 -2.21
N ASN A 241 14.38 -4.45 -1.22
CA ASN A 241 14.05 -3.68 -0.02
C ASN A 241 13.78 -2.19 -0.27
N HIS A 242 14.18 -1.63 -1.42
CA HIS A 242 13.87 -0.24 -1.79
C HIS A 242 12.43 -0.09 -2.29
N TRP A 243 11.77 -1.17 -2.71
CA TRP A 243 10.36 -1.17 -3.10
C TRP A 243 9.41 -0.93 -1.92
N HIS A 244 9.89 -1.17 -0.69
CA HIS A 244 9.12 -0.88 0.52
C HIS A 244 8.72 0.60 0.58
N MET A 245 9.58 1.53 0.16
CA MET A 245 9.25 2.95 0.19
C MET A 245 8.15 3.33 -0.82
N VAL A 246 8.13 2.67 -1.99
CA VAL A 246 7.06 2.85 -3.00
C VAL A 246 5.74 2.32 -2.44
N ASN A 247 5.75 1.12 -1.84
CA ASN A 247 4.59 0.52 -1.20
C ASN A 247 4.04 1.41 -0.07
N LEU A 248 4.88 1.99 0.78
CA LEU A 248 4.44 2.88 1.85
C LEU A 248 3.78 4.15 1.31
N ALA A 249 4.42 4.79 0.33
CA ALA A 249 3.91 6.01 -0.29
C ALA A 249 2.57 5.74 -0.99
N ASP A 250 2.49 4.70 -1.82
CA ASP A 250 1.27 4.35 -2.55
C ASP A 250 0.16 3.88 -1.60
N CYS A 251 0.43 2.97 -0.66
CA CYS A 251 -0.60 2.44 0.23
C CYS A 251 -1.19 3.50 1.18
N LEU A 252 -0.40 4.49 1.57
CA LEU A 252 -0.88 5.67 2.29
C LEU A 252 -1.94 6.43 1.49
N ILE A 253 -1.74 6.59 0.18
CA ILE A 253 -2.71 7.25 -0.71
C ILE A 253 -3.88 6.32 -1.02
N TRP A 254 -3.60 5.05 -1.31
CA TRP A 254 -4.58 4.05 -1.72
C TRP A 254 -5.68 3.85 -0.67
N SER A 255 -5.28 3.72 0.60
CA SER A 255 -6.20 3.54 1.72
C SER A 255 -6.85 4.84 2.21
N ARG A 256 -6.39 6.02 1.75
CA ARG A 256 -6.91 7.33 2.18
C ARG A 256 -8.35 7.52 1.75
N GLY A 257 -9.21 7.84 2.71
CA GLY A 257 -10.65 8.04 2.47
C GLY A 257 -11.45 6.74 2.30
N GLU A 258 -10.79 5.64 1.96
CA GLU A 258 -11.42 4.32 1.89
C GLU A 258 -11.45 3.60 3.24
N SER A 259 -10.42 3.81 4.06
CA SER A 259 -10.31 3.26 5.41
C SER A 259 -10.24 4.36 6.46
N LYS A 260 -10.89 4.17 7.61
CA LYS A 260 -10.78 5.10 8.75
C LYS A 260 -9.42 4.98 9.44
N TRP A 261 -9.01 3.74 9.74
CA TRP A 261 -7.69 3.42 10.28
C TRP A 261 -7.01 2.38 9.38
N THR A 262 -5.72 2.56 9.16
CA THR A 262 -4.89 1.66 8.36
C THR A 262 -3.69 1.20 9.18
N ILE A 263 -3.51 -0.11 9.33
CA ILE A 263 -2.32 -0.74 9.92
C ILE A 263 -1.21 -0.77 8.86
N PHE A 264 0.00 -0.34 9.21
CA PHE A 264 1.18 -0.54 8.38
C PHE A 264 2.09 -1.55 9.08
N ALA A 265 2.17 -2.77 8.55
CA ALA A 265 2.96 -3.87 9.13
C ALA A 265 3.55 -4.80 8.06
N ASP A 266 4.60 -5.50 8.45
CA ASP A 266 5.32 -6.46 7.62
C ASP A 266 4.64 -7.84 7.71
N LEU A 267 4.92 -8.71 6.72
CA LEU A 267 4.34 -10.06 6.65
C LEU A 267 4.68 -10.90 7.90
N ASP A 268 5.86 -10.69 8.46
CA ASP A 268 6.45 -11.40 9.58
C ASP A 268 6.10 -10.78 10.95
N GLU A 269 5.06 -9.94 11.02
CA GLU A 269 4.63 -9.27 12.25
C GLU A 269 3.20 -9.64 12.68
N ARG A 270 3.01 -9.79 13.99
CA ARG A 270 1.68 -9.98 14.61
C ARG A 270 1.48 -8.91 15.67
N ILE A 271 0.55 -7.99 15.43
CA ILE A 271 0.11 -7.01 16.44
C ILE A 271 -1.07 -7.61 17.19
N TYR A 272 -1.02 -7.63 18.52
CA TYR A 272 -2.14 -8.08 19.34
C TYR A 272 -2.28 -7.25 20.60
N MET A 273 -3.49 -7.28 21.15
CA MET A 273 -3.84 -6.61 22.39
C MET A 273 -3.47 -7.48 23.59
N THR A 274 -2.66 -6.95 24.50
CA THR A 274 -2.13 -7.67 25.67
C THR A 274 -3.14 -7.67 26.80
N ASN A 275 -3.10 -6.68 27.72
CA ASN A 275 -4.06 -6.60 28.82
C ASN A 275 -5.39 -5.97 28.38
N TYR A 276 -5.41 -5.27 27.24
CA TYR A 276 -6.67 -4.82 26.65
C TYR A 276 -7.49 -6.02 26.17
N THR A 277 -8.78 -6.03 26.53
CA THR A 277 -9.66 -7.20 26.36
C THR A 277 -10.27 -7.29 24.98
N GLY A 278 -10.36 -6.18 24.24
CA GLY A 278 -10.92 -6.14 22.89
C GLY A 278 -9.92 -6.44 21.78
N THR A 279 -10.39 -6.33 20.55
CA THR A 279 -9.58 -6.43 19.33
C THR A 279 -8.85 -5.11 19.02
N ILE A 280 -7.99 -5.11 18.00
CA ILE A 280 -7.40 -3.85 17.49
C ILE A 280 -8.51 -2.90 17.02
N LEU A 281 -9.54 -3.41 16.34
CA LEU A 281 -10.68 -2.60 15.90
C LEU A 281 -11.40 -1.92 17.08
N ASP A 282 -11.61 -2.64 18.19
CA ASP A 282 -12.22 -2.07 19.39
C ASP A 282 -11.32 -0.96 19.99
N TYR A 283 -10.01 -1.21 20.06
CA TYR A 283 -9.05 -0.24 20.58
C TYR A 283 -9.04 1.07 19.76
N VAL A 284 -9.04 1.00 18.42
CA VAL A 284 -9.04 2.20 17.58
C VAL A 284 -10.37 2.96 17.61
N ARG A 285 -11.49 2.29 17.96
CA ARG A 285 -12.80 2.93 18.18
C ARG A 285 -12.84 3.73 19.48
N GLU A 286 -12.06 3.33 20.48
CA GLU A 286 -11.94 4.05 21.75
C GLU A 286 -11.06 5.31 21.66
N VAL A 287 -10.34 5.51 20.55
CA VAL A 287 -9.55 6.73 20.32
C VAL A 287 -10.48 7.91 20.00
N GLN A 288 -10.95 8.59 21.05
CA GLN A 288 -11.86 9.74 20.95
C GLN A 288 -11.15 11.07 20.68
N ASN A 289 -9.85 11.16 20.94
CA ASN A 289 -9.12 12.40 20.72
C ASN A 289 -8.76 12.56 19.24
N ASP A 290 -9.45 13.47 18.56
CA ASP A 290 -9.26 13.77 17.14
C ASP A 290 -7.86 14.27 16.78
N THR A 291 -7.06 14.74 17.75
CA THR A 291 -5.65 15.10 17.50
C THR A 291 -4.75 13.88 17.31
N ILE A 292 -5.20 12.68 17.66
CA ILE A 292 -4.43 11.46 17.44
C ILE A 292 -4.58 11.05 15.97
N GLY A 293 -3.48 11.09 15.22
CA GLY A 293 -3.43 10.62 13.83
C GLY A 293 -2.67 9.30 13.66
N SER A 294 -2.03 8.82 14.71
CA SER A 294 -1.22 7.60 14.67
C SER A 294 -1.12 6.97 16.05
N LEU A 295 -1.19 5.64 16.10
CA LEU A 295 -0.91 4.79 17.24
C LEU A 295 0.35 4.00 16.93
N MET A 296 1.39 4.13 17.76
CA MET A 296 2.68 3.46 17.55
C MET A 296 2.85 2.33 18.56
N PHE A 297 3.03 1.12 18.05
CA PHE A 297 3.22 -0.09 18.85
C PHE A 297 4.70 -0.44 18.94
N ARG A 298 5.13 -0.88 20.13
CA ARG A 298 6.49 -1.39 20.35
C ARG A 298 6.59 -2.82 19.86
N GLN A 299 7.81 -3.22 19.51
CA GLN A 299 8.08 -4.56 19.04
C GLN A 299 8.91 -5.38 20.02
N GLN A 300 8.72 -6.69 19.93
CA GLN A 300 9.55 -7.72 20.49
C GLN A 300 10.00 -8.65 19.35
N TRP A 301 11.30 -8.91 19.23
CA TRP A 301 11.82 -9.81 18.22
C TRP A 301 11.65 -11.25 18.66
N ILE A 302 11.22 -12.11 17.73
CA ILE A 302 11.16 -13.55 17.87
C ILE A 302 12.15 -14.12 16.87
N LEU A 303 13.18 -14.78 17.39
CA LEU A 303 14.31 -15.21 16.57
C LEU A 303 13.95 -16.52 15.85
N LYS A 304 13.74 -16.42 14.54
CA LYS A 304 13.67 -17.59 13.66
C LYS A 304 15.08 -18.08 13.35
N SER A 305 15.19 -19.38 13.12
CA SER A 305 16.43 -20.08 12.77
C SER A 305 16.36 -20.79 11.42
N GLU A 306 15.19 -20.77 10.79
CA GLU A 306 14.85 -21.58 9.62
C GLU A 306 13.85 -20.84 8.73
N LEU A 307 13.89 -21.17 7.43
CA LEU A 307 12.94 -20.70 6.44
C LEU A 307 11.59 -21.42 6.58
N MET A 308 10.53 -20.78 6.08
CA MET A 308 9.20 -21.39 5.98
C MET A 308 9.17 -22.63 5.06
N PRO A 309 8.25 -23.58 5.30
CA PRO A 309 8.12 -24.78 4.47
C PRO A 309 7.69 -24.44 3.03
N GLU A 310 8.26 -25.13 2.04
CA GLU A 310 8.00 -24.87 0.62
C GLU A 310 6.58 -25.25 0.17
N ARG A 311 5.99 -26.29 0.79
CA ARG A 311 4.68 -26.82 0.41
C ARG A 311 3.88 -27.25 1.62
N TYR A 312 2.57 -27.18 1.47
CA TYR A 312 1.61 -27.75 2.41
C TYR A 312 1.63 -29.28 2.37
N GLU A 313 1.75 -29.91 3.53
CA GLU A 313 1.80 -31.39 3.72
C GLU A 313 0.72 -31.91 4.67
N GLY A 314 -0.20 -31.06 5.13
CA GLY A 314 -1.29 -31.41 6.04
C GLY A 314 -1.28 -30.68 7.38
N ASP A 315 -2.36 -30.86 8.15
CA ASP A 315 -2.58 -30.17 9.44
C ASP A 315 -1.45 -30.37 10.46
N LYS A 316 -0.79 -31.53 10.45
CA LYS A 316 0.35 -31.81 11.33
C LYS A 316 1.50 -30.85 11.05
N GLN A 317 1.76 -30.54 9.78
CA GLN A 317 2.79 -29.58 9.40
C GLN A 317 2.41 -28.17 9.87
N ILE A 318 1.15 -27.76 9.73
CA ILE A 318 0.66 -26.45 10.19
C ILE A 318 0.89 -26.26 11.69
N ASN A 319 0.53 -27.26 12.50
CA ASN A 319 0.76 -27.23 13.95
C ASN A 319 2.26 -27.09 14.33
N GLN A 320 3.18 -27.46 13.45
CA GLN A 320 4.63 -27.44 13.70
C GLN A 320 5.36 -26.24 13.08
N TRP A 321 4.78 -25.64 12.04
CA TRP A 321 5.45 -24.66 11.18
C TRP A 321 4.82 -23.29 11.15
N MET A 322 3.60 -23.13 11.67
CA MET A 322 3.05 -21.80 11.91
C MET A 322 4.02 -20.96 12.76
N PRO A 323 4.37 -19.72 12.35
CA PRO A 323 5.28 -18.88 13.12
C PRO A 323 4.89 -18.73 14.59
N THR A 324 3.58 -18.62 14.86
CA THR A 324 3.03 -18.51 16.21
C THR A 324 3.21 -19.74 17.09
N HIS A 325 3.43 -20.92 16.49
CA HIS A 325 3.69 -22.19 17.17
C HIS A 325 5.17 -22.55 17.26
N ARG A 326 5.98 -22.18 16.26
CA ARG A 326 7.34 -22.74 16.11
C ARG A 326 8.39 -21.99 16.90
N TRP A 327 8.28 -20.67 16.98
CA TRP A 327 9.34 -19.83 17.51
C TRP A 327 8.88 -19.07 18.75
N HIS A 328 9.61 -19.31 19.84
CA HIS A 328 9.33 -18.74 21.16
C HIS A 328 10.49 -17.92 21.71
N ASN A 329 11.70 -18.13 21.21
CA ASN A 329 12.89 -17.45 21.70
C ASN A 329 12.84 -15.96 21.33
N SER A 330 12.60 -15.13 22.33
CA SER A 330 12.23 -13.74 22.16
C SER A 330 13.16 -12.82 22.93
N THR A 331 13.42 -11.64 22.37
CA THR A 331 14.25 -10.61 23.02
C THR A 331 13.49 -9.87 24.11
N GLY A 332 14.18 -8.99 24.83
CA GLY A 332 13.53 -7.88 25.51
C GLY A 332 12.80 -6.96 24.53
N LEU A 333 11.97 -6.06 25.07
CA LEU A 333 11.20 -5.11 24.26
C LEU A 333 12.12 -4.07 23.63
N GLY A 334 11.98 -3.82 22.33
CA GLY A 334 12.70 -2.74 21.66
C GLY A 334 12.37 -1.37 22.28
N PRO A 335 13.32 -0.42 22.30
CA PRO A 335 13.04 0.93 22.79
C PRO A 335 11.96 1.61 21.94
N HIS A 336 11.28 2.62 22.47
CA HIS A 336 10.21 3.31 21.75
C HIS A 336 10.70 3.83 20.38
N GLY A 337 9.94 3.51 19.33
CA GLY A 337 10.26 3.86 17.94
C GLY A 337 11.23 2.90 17.23
N HIS A 338 11.90 1.98 17.94
CA HIS A 338 12.74 0.97 17.29
C HIS A 338 11.88 -0.07 16.58
N THR A 339 12.01 -0.10 15.26
CA THR A 339 11.26 -0.99 14.36
C THR A 339 9.76 -1.08 14.70
N ALA A 340 9.21 0.03 15.19
CA ALA A 340 7.81 0.14 15.55
C ALA A 340 6.93 0.05 14.31
N LYS A 341 5.64 -0.21 14.54
CA LYS A 341 4.60 -0.17 13.50
C LYS A 341 3.45 0.68 13.96
N CYS A 342 2.75 1.24 12.98
CA CYS A 342 1.74 2.25 13.23
C CYS A 342 0.39 1.82 12.70
N ILE A 343 -0.65 2.17 13.45
CA ILE A 343 -2.02 2.24 12.95
C ILE A 343 -2.34 3.72 12.79
N VAL A 344 -2.73 4.15 11.60
CA VAL A 344 -2.83 5.58 11.27
C VAL A 344 -4.18 5.92 10.67
N ASP A 345 -4.63 7.13 10.95
CA ASP A 345 -5.68 7.77 10.16
C ASP A 345 -5.00 8.45 8.97
N THR A 346 -5.11 7.85 7.80
CA THR A 346 -4.41 8.27 6.58
C THR A 346 -4.89 9.61 6.04
N SER A 347 -6.04 10.12 6.49
CA SER A 347 -6.50 11.48 6.17
C SER A 347 -5.67 12.55 6.89
N LYS A 348 -5.04 12.20 8.03
CA LYS A 348 -4.21 13.11 8.83
C LYS A 348 -2.73 13.02 8.47
N VAL A 349 -2.30 11.91 7.87
CA VAL A 349 -0.89 11.64 7.57
C VAL A 349 -0.52 12.15 6.17
N PHE A 350 0.49 13.03 6.11
CA PHE A 350 1.03 13.54 4.86
C PHE A 350 2.21 12.68 4.36
N ILE A 351 3.13 12.28 5.25
CA ILE A 351 4.29 11.45 4.92
C ILE A 351 4.47 10.35 5.97
N MET A 352 4.46 9.11 5.50
CA MET A 352 4.72 7.91 6.30
C MET A 352 6.14 7.37 6.02
N PHE A 353 6.84 6.93 7.06
CA PHE A 353 8.07 6.13 6.96
C PHE A 353 7.83 4.74 7.55
N ILE A 354 8.74 3.80 7.30
CA ILE A 354 8.58 2.37 7.62
C ILE A 354 8.12 2.11 9.06
N HIS A 355 8.53 2.96 10.01
CA HIS A 355 8.26 2.77 11.43
C HIS A 355 7.44 3.88 12.10
N TYR A 356 7.21 5.01 11.42
CA TYR A 356 6.56 6.16 12.03
C TYR A 356 6.07 7.18 10.99
N VAL A 357 5.08 7.97 11.39
CA VAL A 357 4.66 9.15 10.64
C VAL A 357 5.75 10.22 10.72
N THR A 358 6.26 10.67 9.58
CA THR A 358 7.27 11.73 9.52
C THR A 358 6.67 13.12 9.37
N GLN A 359 5.42 13.19 8.89
CA GLN A 359 4.67 14.42 8.77
C GLN A 359 3.17 14.16 8.76
N PHE A 360 2.45 14.94 9.57
CA PHE A 360 1.01 15.09 9.46
C PHE A 360 0.65 16.32 8.61
N PHE A 361 -0.54 16.32 8.03
CA PHE A 361 -1.17 17.55 7.56
C PHE A 361 -1.40 18.51 8.74
N PRO A 362 -1.49 19.82 8.50
CA PRO A 362 -1.94 20.74 9.55
C PRO A 362 -3.40 20.44 9.93
N ALA A 363 -3.73 20.49 11.22
CA ALA A 363 -5.11 20.28 11.63
C ALA A 363 -5.96 21.51 11.31
N PRO A 364 -7.24 21.35 10.88
CA PRO A 364 -8.10 22.47 10.52
C PRO A 364 -8.34 23.49 11.64
N ASN A 365 -8.32 23.05 12.90
CA ASN A 365 -8.55 23.89 14.08
C ASN A 365 -7.26 24.53 14.66
N GLY A 366 -6.13 24.42 13.95
CA GLY A 366 -4.84 24.93 14.41
C GLY A 366 -4.13 24.05 15.44
N ASN A 367 -4.74 22.95 15.90
CA ASN A 367 -4.06 21.95 16.72
C ASN A 367 -3.03 21.17 15.89
N ARG A 368 -2.20 20.38 16.57
CA ARG A 368 -1.24 19.48 15.91
C ARG A 368 -1.73 18.05 16.02
N TYR A 369 -1.74 17.34 14.91
CA TYR A 369 -1.88 15.89 14.97
C TYR A 369 -0.62 15.27 15.59
N VAL A 370 -0.83 14.22 16.38
CA VAL A 370 0.22 13.55 17.14
C VAL A 370 0.16 12.03 16.99
N THR A 371 1.30 11.40 17.23
CA THR A 371 1.38 9.97 17.43
C THR A 371 1.26 9.65 18.92
N LYS A 372 0.25 8.87 19.30
CA LYS A 372 0.15 8.26 20.62
C LYS A 372 1.02 6.99 20.64
N ARG A 373 1.86 6.86 21.65
CA ARG A 373 2.55 5.59 21.94
C ARG A 373 1.58 4.66 22.63
N VAL A 374 1.51 3.42 22.16
CA VAL A 374 0.75 2.36 22.81
C VAL A 374 1.73 1.63 23.72
N GLU A 375 1.36 1.52 25.00
CA GLU A 375 2.19 0.81 25.98
C GLU A 375 2.11 -0.70 25.74
N ALA A 376 3.17 -1.45 26.11
CA ALA A 376 3.24 -2.88 25.82
C ALA A 376 2.17 -3.68 26.59
N GLU A 377 1.68 -3.12 27.70
CA GLU A 377 0.56 -3.62 28.50
C GLU A 377 -0.80 -3.40 27.81
N GLU A 378 -0.88 -2.51 26.82
CA GLU A 378 -2.07 -2.35 25.97
C GLU A 378 -1.97 -3.21 24.72
N GLY A 379 -0.85 -3.11 23.98
CA GLY A 379 -0.63 -3.88 22.76
C GLY A 379 0.84 -3.98 22.35
N LEU A 380 1.18 -5.08 21.68
CA LEU A 380 2.56 -5.43 21.36
C LEU A 380 2.67 -6.03 19.95
N ILE A 381 3.79 -5.78 19.28
CA ILE A 381 4.17 -6.45 18.04
C ILE A 381 5.10 -7.62 18.35
N ARG A 382 4.73 -8.81 17.89
CA ARG A 382 5.64 -9.94 17.74
C ARG A 382 6.22 -9.93 16.34
N HIS A 383 7.51 -9.61 16.22
CA HIS A 383 8.22 -9.53 14.95
C HIS A 383 9.11 -10.76 14.77
N TYR A 384 8.69 -11.68 13.91
CA TYR A 384 9.39 -12.94 13.65
C TYR A 384 10.50 -12.74 12.64
N ARG A 385 11.76 -12.95 13.02
CA ARG A 385 12.88 -12.65 12.14
C ARG A 385 13.92 -13.75 12.04
N ASP A 386 14.19 -14.16 10.80
CA ASP A 386 15.26 -15.09 10.50
C ASP A 386 16.62 -14.40 10.61
N GLN A 387 17.50 -15.01 11.40
CA GLN A 387 18.82 -14.48 11.70
C GLN A 387 19.81 -14.63 10.53
N SER A 388 19.57 -15.61 9.66
CA SER A 388 20.39 -15.95 8.50
C SER A 388 19.89 -15.30 7.19
N LEU A 389 18.65 -14.85 7.15
CA LEU A 389 18.06 -14.27 5.95
C LEU A 389 18.71 -12.91 5.61
N GLY A 390 19.44 -12.91 4.49
CA GLY A 390 20.18 -11.75 4.02
C GLY A 390 21.33 -11.36 4.95
N SER A 391 21.42 -10.08 5.31
CA SER A 391 22.45 -9.56 6.23
C SER A 391 21.88 -9.09 7.57
N TRP A 392 20.65 -9.49 7.90
CA TRP A 392 19.96 -8.96 9.08
C TRP A 392 20.69 -9.33 10.38
N GLY A 393 20.97 -10.62 10.61
CA GLY A 393 21.64 -11.06 11.85
C GLY A 393 23.02 -10.44 12.03
N GLN A 394 23.79 -10.34 10.95
CA GLN A 394 25.12 -9.70 10.96
C GLN A 394 25.05 -8.22 11.35
N LYS A 395 24.01 -7.49 10.92
CA LYS A 395 23.87 -6.05 11.16
C LYS A 395 23.20 -5.72 12.48
N TRP A 396 22.18 -6.47 12.86
CA TRP A 396 21.22 -6.04 13.89
C TRP A 396 21.14 -6.94 15.11
N LEU A 397 21.59 -8.20 15.04
CA LEU A 397 21.40 -9.15 16.15
C LEU A 397 22.07 -8.66 17.44
N ASN A 398 23.31 -8.16 17.38
CA ASN A 398 24.01 -7.66 18.56
C ASN A 398 23.28 -6.48 19.22
N SER A 399 22.78 -5.49 18.45
CA SER A 399 22.02 -4.39 19.04
C SER A 399 20.68 -4.85 19.60
N THR A 400 20.03 -5.80 18.92
CA THR A 400 18.75 -6.37 19.34
C THR A 400 18.86 -7.17 20.65
N LEU A 401 19.96 -7.92 20.84
CA LEU A 401 20.20 -8.67 22.08
C LEU A 401 20.45 -7.76 23.30
N ARG A 402 20.69 -6.46 23.11
CA ARG A 402 20.83 -5.49 24.22
C ARG A 402 19.50 -5.04 24.81
N PHE A 403 18.37 -5.42 24.22
CA PHE A 403 17.04 -5.04 24.72
C PHE A 403 16.66 -5.77 26.02
N GLY A 404 17.38 -6.83 26.35
CA GLY A 404 17.17 -7.65 27.54
C GLY A 404 17.55 -9.10 27.26
N GLU A 405 17.57 -9.91 28.32
CA GLU A 405 17.83 -11.34 28.22
C GLU A 405 16.82 -12.03 27.31
N LEU A 406 17.30 -13.05 26.60
CA LEU A 406 16.44 -13.92 25.80
C LEU A 406 15.52 -14.72 26.72
N ARG A 407 14.25 -14.80 26.33
CA ARG A 407 13.22 -15.50 27.09
C ARG A 407 12.28 -16.24 26.14
N SER A 408 11.76 -17.37 26.60
CA SER A 408 10.66 -18.04 25.90
C SER A 408 9.39 -17.23 26.10
N THR A 409 8.78 -16.76 25.02
CA THR A 409 7.45 -16.15 25.07
C THR A 409 6.57 -16.73 23.98
N ASP A 410 5.33 -17.01 24.34
CA ASP A 410 4.36 -17.64 23.46
C ASP A 410 3.42 -16.61 22.84
N TYR A 411 2.84 -16.99 21.71
CA TYR A 411 1.70 -16.27 21.17
C TYR A 411 0.50 -16.37 22.14
N PRO A 412 -0.39 -15.37 22.24
CA PRO A 412 -1.45 -15.38 23.25
C PRO A 412 -2.32 -16.63 23.20
N GLU A 413 -2.46 -17.30 24.35
CA GLU A 413 -3.29 -18.50 24.51
C GLU A 413 -4.75 -18.26 24.07
N LYS A 414 -5.29 -17.06 24.36
CA LYS A 414 -6.65 -16.67 23.98
C LYS A 414 -6.88 -16.61 22.46
N LEU A 415 -5.82 -16.59 21.63
CA LEU A 415 -5.90 -16.45 20.17
C LEU A 415 -5.39 -17.68 19.42
N ILE A 416 -4.47 -18.46 20.00
CA ILE A 416 -3.71 -19.47 19.25
C ILE A 416 -4.59 -20.58 18.66
N GLU A 417 -5.56 -21.08 19.43
CA GLU A 417 -6.41 -22.20 18.99
C GLU A 417 -7.26 -21.79 17.78
N GLU A 418 -7.98 -20.67 17.88
CA GLU A 418 -8.81 -20.17 16.79
C GLU A 418 -7.98 -19.80 15.54
N LEU A 419 -6.82 -19.16 15.73
CA LEU A 419 -5.91 -18.84 14.63
C LEU A 419 -5.47 -20.11 13.90
N THR A 420 -5.09 -21.14 14.64
CA THR A 420 -4.65 -22.42 14.07
C THR A 420 -5.72 -23.07 13.22
N GLU A 421 -6.96 -23.11 13.71
CA GLU A 421 -8.07 -23.72 12.97
C GLU A 421 -8.45 -22.93 11.71
N ARG A 422 -8.37 -21.59 11.76
CA ARG A 422 -8.55 -20.74 10.57
C ARG A 422 -7.47 -20.98 9.53
N VAL A 423 -6.20 -21.08 9.96
CA VAL A 423 -5.06 -21.35 9.07
C VAL A 423 -5.19 -22.72 8.41
N LYS A 424 -5.48 -23.78 9.18
CA LYS A 424 -5.74 -25.13 8.65
C LYS A 424 -6.84 -25.13 7.61
N ARG A 425 -7.99 -24.52 7.94
CA ARG A 425 -9.14 -24.46 7.03
C ARG A 425 -8.78 -23.79 5.72
N ARG A 426 -8.06 -22.66 5.75
CA ARG A 426 -7.66 -21.95 4.54
C ARG A 426 -6.65 -22.77 3.73
N ALA A 427 -5.60 -23.27 4.37
CA ALA A 427 -4.56 -24.05 3.71
C ALA A 427 -5.15 -25.30 3.03
N LYS A 428 -5.99 -26.04 3.75
CA LYS A 428 -6.75 -27.18 3.21
C LYS A 428 -7.61 -26.78 2.02
N TYR A 429 -8.38 -25.71 2.12
CA TYR A 429 -9.24 -25.25 1.01
C TYR A 429 -8.44 -24.95 -0.26
N VAL A 430 -7.30 -24.26 -0.12
CA VAL A 430 -6.46 -23.84 -1.25
C VAL A 430 -5.62 -24.99 -1.82
N TYR A 431 -5.14 -25.91 -0.97
CA TYR A 431 -4.10 -26.87 -1.34
C TYR A 431 -4.50 -28.35 -1.32
N ASP A 432 -5.54 -28.79 -0.61
CA ASP A 432 -5.96 -30.21 -0.63
C ASP A 432 -6.77 -30.57 -1.89
N ASN A 433 -7.41 -29.61 -2.55
CA ASN A 433 -8.24 -29.85 -3.74
C ASN A 433 -7.44 -29.90 -5.06
N LEU A 434 -6.18 -30.30 -4.99
CA LEU A 434 -5.22 -30.27 -6.10
C LEU A 434 -4.83 -31.70 -6.51
N GLU A 435 -5.79 -32.44 -7.05
CA GLU A 435 -5.51 -33.61 -7.91
C GLU A 435 -5.57 -33.21 -9.39
#